data_AF-A0A969ZDZ6-F1
#
_entry.id   AF-A0A969ZDZ6-F1
#
_cell.length_a   1.000
_cell.length_b   1.000
_cell.length_c   1.000
_cell.angle_alpha   90.00
_cell.angle_beta   90.00
_cell.angle_gamma   90.00
#
_symmetry.space_group_name_H-M   'P 1'
#
loop_
_entity.id
_entity.type
_entity.pdbx_description
1 polymer ?
#
loop_
_entity_poly.entity_id
_entity_poly.type
_entity_poly.pdbx_seq_one_letter_code
_entity_poly.pdbx_strand_id
1 'polypeptide(L)'
;MRQIVLASSSPRRKELLEKFGLRFTVDAGAFREDLSRGTEPHKLAREISLGKADSVAWKYPDALVIGVDTFGILGNRILGK
;
A
#
# COMPACT_ATOMS: atom_id res chain seq x y z
N MET A 1 21.24 2.70 -9.10
CA MET A 1 20.09 3.07 -8.25
C MET A 1 19.09 1.91 -8.29
N ARG A 2 18.52 1.49 -7.16
CA ARG A 2 17.46 0.47 -7.16
C ARG A 2 16.18 1.04 -7.77
N GLN A 3 15.48 0.22 -8.55
CA GLN A 3 14.14 0.53 -9.03
C GLN A 3 13.20 0.72 -7.83
N ILE A 4 12.27 1.68 -7.90
CA ILE A 4 11.21 1.86 -6.92
C ILE A 4 9.90 1.34 -7.53
N VAL A 5 9.15 0.54 -6.78
CA VAL A 5 7.84 0.02 -7.19
C VAL A 5 6.79 0.45 -6.18
N LEU A 6 5.75 1.16 -6.63
CA LEU A 6 4.59 1.49 -5.83
C LEU A 6 3.55 0.38 -5.93
N ALA A 7 3.33 -0.34 -4.82
CA ALA A 7 2.35 -1.41 -4.70
C ALA A 7 0.92 -0.88 -4.48
N SER A 8 0.43 -0.02 -5.38
CA SER A 8 -0.88 0.62 -5.22
C SER A 8 -1.54 1.02 -6.54
N SER A 9 -2.84 0.75 -6.68
CA SER A 9 -3.68 1.25 -7.78
C SER A 9 -4.18 2.68 -7.57
N SER A 10 -3.87 3.34 -6.44
CA SER A 10 -4.43 4.65 -6.11
C SER A 10 -3.78 5.79 -6.91
N PRO A 11 -4.55 6.57 -7.70
CA PRO A 11 -4.02 7.72 -8.43
C PRO A 11 -3.40 8.77 -7.51
N ARG A 12 -4.04 9.03 -6.36
CA ARG A 12 -3.55 9.99 -5.35
C ARG A 12 -2.17 9.63 -4.79
N ARG A 13 -1.90 8.33 -4.59
CA ARG A 13 -0.59 7.87 -4.07
C ARG A 13 0.50 8.01 -5.13
N LYS A 14 0.17 7.69 -6.39
CA LYS A 14 1.06 7.93 -7.52
C LYS A 14 1.41 9.42 -7.63
N GLU A 15 0.41 10.30 -7.66
CA GLU A 15 0.62 11.76 -7.71
C GLU A 15 1.47 12.27 -6.55
N LEU A 16 1.29 11.73 -5.34
CA LEU A 16 2.08 12.11 -4.18
C LEU A 16 3.56 11.76 -4.36
N LEU A 17 3.88 10.55 -4.82
CA LEU A 17 5.28 10.15 -5.07
C LEU A 17 5.90 10.93 -6.23
N GLU A 18 5.12 11.26 -7.27
CA GLU A 18 5.56 12.10 -8.39
C GLU A 18 5.94 13.50 -7.93
N LYS A 19 5.20 14.09 -6.99
CA LYS A 19 5.53 15.41 -6.40
C LYS A 19 6.87 15.44 -5.68
N PHE A 20 7.37 14.30 -5.22
CA PHE A 20 8.71 14.18 -4.64
C PHE A 20 9.83 13.98 -5.68
N GLY A 21 9.51 13.99 -6.98
CA GLY A 21 10.48 13.81 -8.05
C GLY A 21 11.04 12.38 -8.16
N LEU A 22 10.36 11.40 -7.56
CA LEU A 22 10.78 10.01 -7.59
C LEU A 22 10.49 9.37 -8.95
N ARG A 23 11.43 8.58 -9.47
CA ARG A 23 11.21 7.68 -10.60
C ARG A 23 10.81 6.31 -10.07
N PHE A 24 9.60 5.87 -10.40
CA PHE A 24 9.04 4.60 -9.92
C PHE A 24 8.10 3.98 -10.95
N THR A 25 7.83 2.69 -10.78
CA THR A 25 6.81 1.94 -11.53
C THR A 25 5.63 1.63 -10.61
N VAL A 26 4.43 1.48 -11.17
CA VAL A 26 3.24 1.08 -10.42
C VAL A 26 2.90 -0.38 -10.75
N ASP A 27 2.78 -1.24 -9.74
CA ASP A 27 2.17 -2.56 -9.84
C ASP A 27 1.19 -2.70 -8.68
N ALA A 28 -0.11 -2.77 -8.95
CA ALA A 28 -1.12 -2.84 -7.88
C ALA A 28 -1.13 -4.19 -7.15
N GLY A 29 -0.48 -5.23 -7.70
CA GLY A 29 -0.52 -6.57 -7.15
C GLY A 29 -1.91 -7.19 -7.17
N ALA A 30 -2.07 -8.26 -6.39
CA ALA A 30 -3.32 -9.02 -6.26
C ALA A 30 -3.80 -9.14 -4.80
N PHE A 31 -3.19 -8.37 -3.88
CA PHE A 31 -3.56 -8.41 -2.47
C PHE A 31 -5.02 -7.96 -2.27
N ARG A 32 -5.81 -8.79 -1.58
CA ARG A 32 -7.19 -8.46 -1.20
C ARG A 32 -7.20 -7.91 0.22
N GLU A 33 -7.70 -6.68 0.36
CA GLU A 33 -7.85 -6.00 1.65
C GLU A 33 -8.97 -6.69 2.46
N ASP A 34 -8.71 -6.97 3.74
CA ASP A 34 -9.72 -7.41 4.70
C ASP A 34 -9.70 -6.48 5.92
N LEU A 35 -10.68 -5.59 5.99
CA LEU A 35 -10.83 -4.62 7.07
C LEU A 35 -11.64 -5.17 8.25
N SER A 36 -12.17 -6.39 8.15
CA SER A 36 -13.01 -7.00 9.20
C SER A 36 -12.22 -7.62 10.35
N ARG A 37 -10.88 -7.66 10.22
CA ARG A 37 -10.00 -8.18 11.26
C ARG A 37 -10.17 -7.31 12.51
N GLY A 38 -10.51 -7.92 13.64
CA GLY A 38 -10.66 -7.26 14.95
C GLY A 38 -9.34 -6.75 15.56
N THR A 39 -8.37 -6.42 14.71
CA THR A 39 -7.07 -5.87 15.07
C THR A 39 -7.19 -4.37 15.35
N GLU A 40 -6.28 -3.83 16.16
CA GLU A 40 -6.22 -2.39 16.34
C GLU A 40 -5.98 -1.68 14.99
N PRO A 41 -6.63 -0.54 14.72
CA PRO A 41 -6.61 0.07 13.39
C PRO A 41 -5.21 0.34 12.83
N HIS A 42 -4.27 0.80 13.66
CA HIS A 42 -2.90 1.06 13.22
C HIS A 42 -2.15 -0.24 12.84
N LYS A 43 -2.43 -1.36 13.53
CA LYS A 43 -1.89 -2.68 13.19
C LYS A 43 -2.46 -3.18 11.87
N LEU A 44 -3.78 -3.04 11.70
CA LEU A 44 -4.46 -3.41 10.46
C LEU A 44 -3.92 -2.64 9.25
N ALA A 45 -3.73 -1.31 9.37
CA ALA A 45 -3.14 -0.51 8.30
C ALA A 45 -1.71 -0.97 7.94
N ARG A 46 -0.90 -1.34 8.93
CA ARG A 46 0.46 -1.86 8.72
C ARG A 46 0.43 -3.22 8.02
N GLU A 47 -0.43 -4.14 8.47
CA GLU A 47 -0.60 -5.47 7.87
C GLU A 47 -1.04 -5.39 6.42
N ILE A 48 -2.04 -4.56 6.11
CA ILE A 48 -2.53 -4.37 4.74
C ILE A 48 -1.44 -3.73 3.87
N SER A 49 -0.73 -2.72 4.39
CA SER A 49 0.38 -2.09 3.65
C SER A 49 1.48 -3.10 3.32
N LEU A 50 1.84 -3.96 4.27
CA LEU A 50 2.84 -5.02 4.08
C LEU A 50 2.35 -6.05 3.06
N GLY A 51 1.13 -6.58 3.22
CA GLY A 51 0.58 -7.56 2.31
C GLY A 51 0.49 -7.07 0.85
N LYS A 52 0.23 -5.78 0.64
CA LYS A 52 0.31 -5.15 -0.68
C LYS A 52 1.73 -5.20 -1.26
N ALA A 53 2.73 -4.79 -0.49
CA ALA A 53 4.13 -4.85 -0.91
C ALA A 53 4.57 -6.28 -1.23
N ASP A 54 4.27 -7.22 -0.35
CA ASP A 54 4.65 -8.64 -0.49
C ASP A 54 4.03 -9.26 -1.75
N SER A 55 2.80 -8.86 -2.12
CA SER A 55 2.11 -9.39 -3.30
C SER A 55 2.81 -9.11 -4.63
N VAL A 56 3.72 -8.12 -4.67
CA VAL A 56 4.50 -7.77 -5.86
C VAL A 56 6.00 -8.00 -5.68
N ALA A 57 6.50 -8.12 -4.44
CA ALA A 57 7.94 -8.22 -4.15
C ALA A 57 8.64 -9.35 -4.92
N TRP A 58 7.99 -10.50 -5.10
CA TRP A 58 8.54 -11.63 -5.84
C TRP A 58 8.81 -11.34 -7.33
N LYS A 59 8.08 -10.39 -7.94
CA LYS A 59 8.30 -9.95 -9.34
C LYS A 59 9.48 -8.99 -9.46
N TYR A 60 9.90 -8.38 -8.35
CA TYR A 60 10.89 -7.31 -8.32
C TYR A 60 11.95 -7.57 -7.22
N PRO A 61 12.73 -8.65 -7.33
CA PRO A 61 13.62 -9.11 -6.25
C PRO A 61 14.68 -8.09 -5.81
N ASP A 62 15.10 -7.19 -6.71
CA ASP A 62 16.12 -6.17 -6.44
C ASP A 62 15.55 -4.74 -6.30
N ALA A 63 14.22 -4.58 -6.28
CA ALA A 63 13.58 -3.28 -6.18
C ALA A 63 13.27 -2.88 -4.72
N LEU A 64 13.15 -1.58 -4.50
CA LEU A 64 12.49 -1.04 -3.32
C LEU A 64 10.97 -1.01 -3.56
N VAL A 65 10.23 -1.88 -2.88
CA VAL A 65 8.76 -1.93 -2.97
C VAL A 65 8.13 -1.09 -1.87
N ILE A 66 7.19 -0.22 -2.25
CA ILE A 66 6.45 0.67 -1.35
C ILE A 66 5.00 0.22 -1.30
N GLY A 67 4.61 -0.41 -0.19
CA GLY A 67 3.21 -0.72 0.14
C GLY A 67 2.59 0.38 0.99
N VAL A 68 1.33 0.74 0.71
CA VAL A 68 0.63 1.81 1.42
C VAL A 68 -0.84 1.49 1.58
N ASP A 69 -1.34 1.68 2.80
CA ASP A 69 -2.75 1.60 3.12
C ASP A 69 -3.23 2.79 3.97
N THR A 70 -4.53 3.09 3.88
CA THR A 70 -5.16 4.19 4.61
C THR A 70 -6.67 3.95 4.67
N PHE A 71 -7.27 4.10 5.85
CA PHE A 71 -8.72 4.07 6.03
C PHE A 71 -9.13 5.01 7.17
N GLY A 72 -10.38 5.47 7.13
CA GLY A 72 -10.95 6.35 8.14
C GLY A 72 -11.52 5.56 9.32
N ILE A 73 -11.58 6.19 10.48
CA ILE A 73 -12.20 5.63 11.68
C ILE A 73 -13.12 6.69 12.27
N LEU A 74 -14.35 6.31 12.61
CA LEU A 74 -15.28 7.14 13.37
C LEU A 74 -15.72 6.39 14.62
N GLY A 75 -15.25 6.84 15.78
CA GLY A 75 -15.39 6.10 17.04
C GLY A 75 -14.68 4.74 16.94
N ASN A 76 -15.42 3.65 17.03
CA ASN A 76 -14.90 2.28 16.94
C ASN A 76 -15.20 1.61 15.59
N ARG A 77 -15.58 2.37 14.56
CA ARG A 77 -15.97 1.85 13.25
C ARG A 77 -15.01 2.31 12.17
N ILE A 78 -14.56 1.36 11.34
CA ILE A 78 -13.83 1.67 10.11
C ILE A 78 -14.83 2.24 9.10
N LEU A 79 -14.45 3.36 8.50
CA LEU A 79 -15.17 3.95 7.38
C LEU A 79 -14.74 3.22 6.11
N GLY A 80 -15.70 2.54 5.47
CA GLY A 80 -15.50 1.96 4.14
C GLY A 80 -15.20 3.02 3.08
N LYS A 81 -14.72 2.58 1.93
CA LYS A 81 -14.56 3.44 0.74
C LYS A 81 -15.92 3.85 0.17
#